data_AF-A0A534W0H9-F1
#
_entry.id   AF-A0A534W0H9-F1
#
_cell.length_a   1.000
_cell.length_b   1.000
_cell.length_c   1.000
_cell.angle_alpha   90.00
_cell.angle_beta   90.00
_cell.angle_gamma   90.00
#
_symmetry.space_group_name_H-M   'P 1'
#
loop_
_entity.id
_entity.type
_entity.pdbx_description
1 polymer ?
#
loop_
_entity_poly.entity_id
_entity_poly.type
_entity_poly.pdbx_seq_one_letter_code
_entity_poly.pdbx_strand_id
1 'polypeptide(L)'
;MVEETVSGRSPRSVLRRGYRAAPVTWLVLVAHLCVPIGVDAAVGIGVSRGELLYSQKGDPDCTKLHMITDDTMLPFNVARLHATVDGAPAGQPLSYQWSIAKNANGILAADLDLGPGGEVPAVSGMCAEFGNACVLTQGKLKFYNEQTVFFVAPTCAVLPDQTAKQFPGGTTKVGVLVKAGRKKLGKAKATLGWGHNGAVKLLVLDTRGQFDDGLGKRNGVNTFAVTALSADVTTAPNPSPPGGVKIFFFDGESINSAETDSCNPFPQFNACVELDVLQAGRAFPTVEARFDDGSALCDKLEVQVGACSGDVKLEAIPKPKLATYDPGDPRTNTVDLTVRVRNTSHSQGGLPACNLLLRGANVLSCTEALKTRGLKDTKTTNFDLRHCSKTTSQPCDTDADCACGSCEFGETCLKTSHCSELLTKNCNNNEDCDNKGPDPAHPACPTCKDNETCIRVLNLPSEVVIPVGGFFDLLTEQVRLRNVFPDIAQITDTWKVDVFLPHVSDDTKLKYRIRGAPR
;
A
#
# COMPACT_ATOMS: atom_id res chain seq x y z
N MET A 1 -5.34 -13.12 -61.38
CA MET A 1 -6.59 -13.29 -62.13
C MET A 1 -7.64 -12.45 -61.43
N VAL A 2 -7.84 -11.24 -61.96
CA VAL A 2 -9.03 -10.79 -62.72
C VAL A 2 -10.04 -10.19 -61.72
N GLU A 3 -10.09 -8.86 -61.58
CA GLU A 3 -10.96 -7.90 -62.32
C GLU A 3 -12.38 -7.89 -61.71
N GLU A 4 -13.09 -6.81 -61.42
CA GLU A 4 -13.33 -5.50 -62.06
C GLU A 4 -13.80 -4.49 -60.98
N THR A 5 -13.32 -3.23 -60.92
CA THR A 5 -13.86 -1.98 -61.55
C THR A 5 -15.34 -1.69 -61.28
N VAL A 6 -15.75 -0.47 -60.91
CA VAL A 6 -15.93 0.76 -61.74
C VAL A 6 -16.08 1.95 -60.76
N SER A 7 -15.24 3.00 -60.75
CA SER A 7 -15.04 4.13 -61.69
C SER A 7 -16.11 5.24 -61.65
N GLY A 8 -15.65 6.49 -61.45
CA GLY A 8 -16.44 7.71 -61.58
C GLY A 8 -15.64 9.01 -61.36
N ARG A 9 -14.67 9.30 -62.24
CA ARG A 9 -14.00 10.62 -62.42
C ARG A 9 -15.01 11.67 -62.95
N SER A 10 -15.09 12.88 -62.38
CA SER A 10 -14.34 14.11 -62.73
C SER A 10 -14.89 14.88 -63.96
N PRO A 11 -14.45 16.14 -64.28
CA PRO A 11 -15.31 17.32 -64.28
C PRO A 11 -15.50 17.89 -65.70
N ARG A 12 -16.37 18.90 -65.85
CA ARG A 12 -16.39 19.75 -67.05
C ARG A 12 -16.23 21.21 -66.69
N SER A 13 -15.38 21.84 -67.48
CA SER A 13 -14.85 23.19 -67.41
C SER A 13 -15.45 24.09 -68.49
N VAL A 14 -15.32 25.40 -68.27
CA VAL A 14 -15.23 26.52 -69.24
C VAL A 14 -16.52 27.11 -69.83
N LEU A 15 -16.70 28.44 -69.62
CA LEU A 15 -16.96 29.50 -70.63
C LEU A 15 -17.07 30.87 -69.90
N ARG A 16 -16.04 31.73 -69.95
CA ARG A 16 -15.77 32.88 -70.86
C ARG A 16 -16.66 34.15 -70.68
N ARG A 17 -15.97 35.23 -70.26
CA ARG A 17 -16.02 36.67 -70.64
C ARG A 17 -17.36 37.34 -71.03
N GLY A 18 -17.84 38.23 -70.16
CA GLY A 18 -17.74 39.71 -70.25
C GLY A 18 -18.55 40.49 -71.31
N TYR A 19 -19.36 41.46 -70.87
CA TYR A 19 -19.59 42.78 -71.52
C TYR A 19 -20.14 43.81 -70.50
N ARG A 20 -19.79 45.08 -70.74
CA ARG A 20 -20.10 46.30 -69.95
C ARG A 20 -21.51 46.86 -70.24
N ALA A 21 -22.14 47.53 -69.26
CA ALA A 21 -22.72 48.89 -69.36
C ALA A 21 -23.39 49.32 -68.02
N ALA A 22 -23.18 50.58 -67.62
CA ALA A 22 -23.78 51.28 -66.47
C ALA A 22 -25.05 52.05 -66.91
N PRO A 23 -25.70 52.94 -66.10
CA PRO A 23 -25.82 53.07 -64.64
C PRO A 23 -27.30 53.20 -64.18
N VAL A 24 -27.62 52.91 -62.90
CA VAL A 24 -28.77 53.54 -62.23
C VAL A 24 -28.33 53.99 -60.85
N THR A 25 -28.20 55.30 -60.73
CA THR A 25 -28.03 56.09 -59.52
C THR A 25 -29.17 55.85 -58.54
N TRP A 26 -28.86 55.33 -57.36
CA TRP A 26 -29.61 55.58 -56.13
C TRP A 26 -28.70 56.28 -55.14
N LEU A 27 -28.96 57.57 -54.93
CA LEU A 27 -28.48 58.30 -53.76
C LEU A 27 -29.04 57.61 -52.51
N VAL A 28 -28.16 57.00 -51.71
CA VAL A 28 -28.42 56.77 -50.30
C VAL A 28 -27.46 57.65 -49.53
N LEU A 29 -28.03 58.67 -48.91
CA LEU A 29 -27.39 59.58 -47.98
C LEU A 29 -27.00 58.77 -46.72
N VAL A 30 -25.79 58.22 -46.67
CA VAL A 30 -25.24 57.61 -45.44
C VAL A 30 -24.55 58.72 -44.64
N ALA A 31 -25.31 59.29 -43.71
CA ALA A 31 -24.79 60.15 -42.68
C ALA A 31 -23.67 59.43 -41.92
N HIS A 32 -22.52 60.10 -41.80
CA HIS A 32 -21.43 59.72 -40.92
C HIS A 32 -21.91 59.72 -39.47
N LEU A 33 -22.26 58.54 -38.97
CA LEU A 33 -22.23 58.22 -37.55
C LEU A 33 -21.09 57.23 -37.35
N CYS A 34 -19.88 57.77 -37.16
CA CYS A 34 -18.80 57.04 -36.49
C CYS A 34 -19.24 56.79 -35.04
N VAL A 35 -20.05 55.76 -34.84
CA VAL A 35 -20.15 55.11 -33.53
C VAL A 35 -18.83 54.37 -33.36
N PRO A 36 -18.04 54.61 -32.28
CA PRO A 36 -16.94 53.73 -31.97
C PRO A 36 -17.55 52.36 -31.68
N ILE A 37 -17.43 51.43 -32.64
CA ILE A 37 -17.64 50.02 -32.36
C ILE A 37 -16.54 49.69 -31.36
N GLY A 38 -16.91 49.69 -30.08
CA GLY A 38 -16.04 49.23 -29.01
C GLY A 38 -15.69 47.80 -29.31
N VAL A 39 -14.49 47.57 -29.83
CA VAL A 39 -13.91 46.24 -29.91
C VAL A 39 -13.82 45.77 -28.46
N ASP A 40 -14.55 44.72 -28.10
CA ASP A 40 -14.37 44.07 -26.81
C ASP A 40 -12.88 43.72 -26.68
N ALA A 41 -12.26 44.09 -25.55
CA ALA A 41 -10.84 43.86 -25.35
C ALA A 41 -10.56 42.35 -25.45
N ALA A 42 -9.54 41.97 -26.21
CA ALA A 42 -9.16 40.56 -26.31
C ALA A 42 -8.44 40.17 -25.02
N VAL A 43 -9.08 39.32 -24.22
CA VAL A 43 -8.50 38.78 -22.98
C VAL A 43 -7.86 37.44 -23.29
N GLY A 44 -6.61 37.25 -22.88
CA GLY A 44 -5.86 36.00 -22.98
C GLY A 44 -5.39 35.50 -21.61
N ILE A 45 -4.96 34.24 -21.55
CA ILE A 45 -4.22 33.68 -20.41
C ILE A 45 -2.93 33.10 -20.96
N GLY A 46 -1.80 33.67 -20.55
CA GLY A 46 -0.48 33.05 -20.68
C GLY A 46 -0.29 32.02 -19.56
N VAL A 47 0.32 30.89 -19.90
CA VAL A 47 0.60 29.80 -18.95
C VAL A 47 2.07 29.45 -19.07
N SER A 48 2.78 29.47 -17.95
CA SER A 48 4.20 29.06 -17.86
C SER A 48 4.43 27.60 -18.29
N ARG A 49 3.51 26.69 -17.94
CA ARG A 49 3.51 25.29 -18.37
C ARG A 49 2.11 24.71 -18.46
N GLY A 50 1.81 24.01 -19.56
CA GLY A 50 0.50 23.38 -19.79
C GLY A 50 0.31 22.03 -19.11
N GLU A 51 1.39 21.34 -18.75
CA GLU A 51 1.38 19.97 -18.21
C GLU A 51 2.20 19.90 -16.91
N LEU A 52 1.58 19.39 -15.84
CA LEU A 52 2.12 19.40 -14.48
C LEU A 52 2.28 17.98 -13.91
N LEU A 53 3.15 17.85 -12.91
CA LEU A 53 3.20 16.68 -12.03
C LEU A 53 2.24 16.86 -10.85
N TYR A 54 1.97 15.79 -10.09
CA TYR A 54 1.15 15.90 -8.88
C TYR A 54 1.88 16.71 -7.81
N SER A 55 1.13 17.23 -6.84
CA SER A 55 1.69 17.88 -5.66
C SER A 55 1.87 16.91 -4.51
N GLN A 56 2.97 16.98 -3.78
CA GLN A 56 3.14 16.22 -2.53
C GLN A 56 2.17 16.66 -1.43
N LYS A 57 1.83 17.96 -1.42
CA LYS A 57 1.01 18.58 -0.37
C LYS A 57 -0.09 19.44 -0.99
N GLY A 58 -1.23 19.52 -0.30
CA GLY A 58 -2.37 20.33 -0.71
C GLY A 58 -2.19 21.83 -0.48
N ASP A 59 -1.18 22.24 0.30
CA ASP A 59 -0.95 23.62 0.72
C ASP A 59 0.46 24.11 0.31
N PRO A 60 0.57 24.94 -0.74
CA PRO A 60 1.85 25.46 -1.23
C PRO A 60 2.40 26.59 -0.35
N ASP A 61 3.72 26.73 -0.30
CA ASP A 61 4.41 27.86 0.35
C ASP A 61 4.56 29.03 -0.62
N CYS A 62 3.61 29.96 -0.59
CA CYS A 62 3.58 31.08 -1.52
C CYS A 62 4.67 32.13 -1.31
N THR A 63 5.27 32.20 -0.11
CA THR A 63 6.42 33.09 0.11
C THR A 63 7.60 32.68 -0.76
N LYS A 64 7.76 31.37 -0.99
CA LYS A 64 8.80 30.83 -1.88
C LYS A 64 8.40 30.93 -3.34
N LEU A 65 7.15 30.58 -3.68
CA LEU A 65 6.70 30.61 -5.08
C LEU A 65 6.75 32.03 -5.68
N HIS A 66 6.37 33.04 -4.89
CA HIS A 66 6.38 34.43 -5.34
C HIS A 66 7.80 34.93 -5.68
N MET A 67 8.82 34.45 -4.95
CA MET A 67 10.22 34.83 -5.20
C MET A 67 10.78 34.28 -6.52
N ILE A 68 10.12 33.28 -7.13
CA ILE A 68 10.57 32.64 -8.37
C ILE A 68 10.12 33.48 -9.57
N THR A 69 10.97 34.36 -10.08
CA THR A 69 10.62 35.23 -11.23
C THR A 69 10.82 34.56 -12.58
N ASP A 70 11.68 33.55 -12.66
CA ASP A 70 11.90 32.73 -13.85
C ASP A 70 10.95 31.52 -13.83
N ASP A 71 10.01 31.48 -14.78
CA ASP A 71 9.02 30.40 -14.92
C ASP A 71 9.66 29.01 -15.12
N THR A 72 10.91 28.93 -15.59
CA THR A 72 11.63 27.65 -15.76
C THR A 72 12.06 27.04 -14.43
N MET A 73 12.15 27.86 -13.38
CA MET A 73 12.54 27.46 -12.02
C MET A 73 11.33 27.11 -11.14
N LEU A 74 10.10 27.25 -11.66
CA LEU A 74 8.90 26.86 -10.92
C LEU A 74 8.84 25.33 -10.74
N PRO A 75 8.43 24.85 -9.55
CA PRO A 75 8.20 23.43 -9.30
C PRO A 75 7.31 22.75 -10.35
N PHE A 76 7.52 21.46 -10.59
CA PHE A 76 6.80 20.75 -11.65
C PHE A 76 5.30 20.58 -11.43
N ASN A 77 4.82 20.80 -10.21
CA ASN A 77 3.42 20.82 -9.81
C ASN A 77 2.75 22.21 -9.87
N VAL A 78 3.48 23.26 -10.26
CA VAL A 78 2.98 24.65 -10.26
C VAL A 78 3.02 25.26 -11.66
N ALA A 79 1.95 25.96 -12.05
CA ALA A 79 1.92 26.83 -13.21
C ALA A 79 1.56 28.25 -12.81
N ARG A 80 2.40 29.22 -13.19
CA ARG A 80 2.03 30.64 -13.25
C ARG A 80 1.06 30.89 -14.39
N LEU A 81 -0.03 31.58 -14.09
CA LEU A 81 -1.07 32.04 -15.01
C LEU A 81 -1.05 33.56 -15.06
N HIS A 82 -0.98 34.14 -16.26
CA HIS A 82 -0.92 35.57 -16.46
C HIS A 82 -2.04 36.03 -17.41
N ALA A 83 -2.90 36.93 -16.96
CA ALA A 83 -3.95 37.48 -17.81
C ALA A 83 -3.39 38.60 -18.70
N THR A 84 -3.63 38.51 -20.01
CA THR A 84 -3.32 39.59 -20.97
C THR A 84 -4.61 40.25 -21.44
N VAL A 85 -4.57 41.57 -21.69
CA VAL A 85 -5.74 42.35 -22.10
C VAL A 85 -5.33 43.31 -23.21
N ASP A 86 -5.63 42.95 -24.45
CA ASP A 86 -5.36 43.81 -25.59
C ASP A 86 -6.46 44.86 -25.75
N GLY A 87 -6.08 46.14 -25.82
CA GLY A 87 -7.02 47.25 -25.96
C GLY A 87 -7.66 47.69 -24.64
N ALA A 88 -6.99 47.48 -23.50
CA ALA A 88 -7.45 47.97 -22.20
C ALA A 88 -7.64 49.51 -22.22
N PRO A 89 -8.73 50.05 -21.64
CA PRO A 89 -8.92 51.49 -21.54
C PRO A 89 -7.79 52.14 -20.72
N ALA A 90 -7.07 53.09 -21.32
CA ALA A 90 -5.98 53.79 -20.64
C ALA A 90 -6.48 54.50 -19.36
N GLY A 91 -5.75 54.32 -18.26
CA GLY A 91 -6.02 54.99 -16.98
C GLY A 91 -7.19 54.43 -16.16
N GLN A 92 -7.84 53.33 -16.59
CA GLN A 92 -8.85 52.66 -15.77
C GLN A 92 -8.25 51.46 -15.03
N PRO A 93 -8.46 51.34 -13.70
CA PRO A 93 -8.02 50.16 -12.97
C PRO A 93 -8.78 48.92 -13.45
N LEU A 94 -8.02 47.89 -13.81
CA LEU A 94 -8.56 46.59 -14.21
C LEU A 94 -8.83 45.74 -12.98
N SER A 95 -9.80 44.85 -13.11
CA SER A 95 -10.09 43.83 -12.13
C SER A 95 -10.14 42.45 -12.75
N TYR A 96 -9.52 41.48 -12.08
CA TYR A 96 -9.28 40.12 -12.54
C TYR A 96 -10.03 39.15 -11.62
N GLN A 97 -11.03 38.49 -12.16
CA GLN A 97 -11.80 37.49 -11.43
C GLN A 97 -11.45 36.10 -11.94
N TRP A 98 -10.52 35.46 -11.24
CA TRP A 98 -10.09 34.09 -11.51
C TRP A 98 -11.14 33.07 -11.03
N SER A 99 -11.18 31.91 -11.68
CA SER A 99 -12.18 30.88 -11.39
C SER A 99 -11.74 29.49 -11.85
N ILE A 100 -12.13 28.48 -11.07
CA ILE A 100 -12.12 27.06 -11.42
C ILE A 100 -13.51 26.46 -11.13
N ALA A 101 -13.81 25.29 -11.69
CA ALA A 101 -15.06 24.60 -11.34
C ALA A 101 -15.04 24.16 -9.86
N LYS A 102 -16.21 24.14 -9.20
CA LYS A 102 -16.32 23.83 -7.75
C LYS A 102 -15.70 22.48 -7.36
N ASN A 103 -15.73 21.51 -8.26
CA ASN A 103 -15.20 20.15 -8.07
C ASN A 103 -13.99 19.90 -8.99
N ALA A 104 -13.27 20.95 -9.39
CA ALA A 104 -12.04 20.79 -10.15
C ALA A 104 -10.93 20.26 -9.25
N ASN A 105 -10.01 19.48 -9.83
CA ASN A 105 -8.83 19.00 -9.15
C ASN A 105 -7.71 20.04 -9.21
N GLY A 106 -6.96 20.17 -8.12
CA GLY A 106 -5.98 21.23 -7.92
C GLY A 106 -6.60 22.51 -7.39
N ILE A 107 -5.77 23.52 -7.17
CA ILE A 107 -6.17 24.77 -6.50
C ILE A 107 -5.58 25.99 -7.19
N LEU A 108 -6.25 27.13 -7.02
CA LEU A 108 -5.64 28.43 -7.31
C LEU A 108 -4.96 28.94 -6.04
N ALA A 109 -3.73 29.42 -6.18
CA ALA A 109 -2.93 30.00 -5.11
C ALA A 109 -2.57 31.45 -5.46
N ALA A 110 -2.40 32.27 -4.42
CA ALA A 110 -2.01 33.66 -4.57
C ALA A 110 -0.53 33.75 -4.97
N ASP A 111 -0.21 34.59 -5.94
CA ASP A 111 1.18 34.91 -6.33
C ASP A 111 1.62 36.23 -5.67
N LEU A 112 1.40 36.38 -4.35
CA LEU A 112 1.79 37.58 -3.61
C LEU A 112 2.50 37.19 -2.31
N ASP A 113 3.66 37.80 -2.06
CA ASP A 113 4.30 37.77 -0.74
C ASP A 113 3.60 38.77 0.20
N LEU A 114 2.97 38.25 1.25
CA LEU A 114 2.30 39.07 2.26
C LEU A 114 3.28 39.64 3.30
N GLY A 115 4.48 39.05 3.42
CA GLY A 115 5.51 39.43 4.37
C GLY A 115 5.05 39.57 5.83
N PRO A 116 5.96 39.93 6.76
CA PRO A 116 5.58 40.47 8.06
C PRO A 116 5.16 41.94 7.89
N GLY A 117 3.86 42.21 7.79
CA GLY A 117 3.31 43.58 7.79
C GLY A 117 2.74 44.11 6.46
N GLY A 118 2.59 43.28 5.43
CA GLY A 118 1.95 43.65 4.15
C GLY A 118 0.42 43.71 4.18
N GLU A 119 -0.19 43.84 5.36
CA GLU A 119 -1.64 43.86 5.55
C GLU A 119 -2.26 45.21 5.14
N VAL A 120 -2.51 45.37 3.85
CA VAL A 120 -3.47 46.39 3.35
C VAL A 120 -4.86 46.07 3.94
N PRO A 121 -5.79 47.03 4.18
CA PRO A 121 -7.10 46.73 4.79
C PRO A 121 -7.92 45.64 4.09
N ALA A 122 -7.80 45.48 2.77
CA ALA A 122 -8.41 44.39 2.01
C ALA A 122 -7.74 43.02 2.24
N VAL A 123 -6.43 43.03 2.52
CA VAL A 123 -5.58 41.87 2.81
C VAL A 123 -5.69 41.46 4.29
N SER A 124 -5.81 42.40 5.21
CA SER A 124 -6.01 42.15 6.65
C SER A 124 -7.34 41.43 6.92
N GLY A 125 -8.41 41.78 6.19
CA GLY A 125 -9.66 41.00 6.20
C GLY A 125 -9.51 39.59 5.64
N MET A 126 -8.56 39.37 4.71
CA MET A 126 -8.18 38.06 4.19
C MET A 126 -7.13 37.32 5.04
N CYS A 127 -6.57 37.92 6.09
CA CYS A 127 -5.62 37.28 6.99
C CYS A 127 -6.27 36.95 8.36
N ALA A 128 -7.15 37.83 8.85
CA ALA A 128 -7.83 37.69 10.13
C ALA A 128 -8.83 36.51 10.21
N GLU A 129 -9.44 36.10 9.09
CA GLU A 129 -10.32 34.92 9.01
C GLU A 129 -9.59 33.63 8.55
N PHE A 130 -8.29 33.68 8.19
CA PHE A 130 -7.70 32.71 7.25
C PHE A 130 -6.40 32.01 7.64
N GLY A 131 -5.75 32.31 8.76
CA GLY A 131 -4.52 31.60 9.17
C GLY A 131 -3.45 31.51 8.05
N ASN A 132 -2.61 30.45 8.08
CA ASN A 132 -1.44 30.30 7.20
C ASN A 132 -1.72 29.75 5.77
N ALA A 133 -2.97 29.63 5.33
CA ALA A 133 -3.30 28.87 4.11
C ALA A 133 -3.34 29.75 2.83
N CYS A 134 -2.36 29.55 1.94
CA CYS A 134 -2.24 30.22 0.63
C CYS A 134 -3.12 29.60 -0.48
N VAL A 135 -4.42 29.47 -0.22
CA VAL A 135 -5.37 28.89 -1.19
C VAL A 135 -6.51 29.87 -1.47
N LEU A 136 -6.73 30.19 -2.75
CA LEU A 136 -7.81 31.06 -3.22
C LEU A 136 -9.12 30.27 -3.36
N THR A 137 -9.93 30.23 -2.29
CA THR A 137 -11.27 29.61 -2.34
C THR A 137 -12.25 30.46 -3.16
N GLN A 138 -13.42 29.89 -3.50
CA GLN A 138 -14.47 30.61 -4.25
C GLN A 138 -14.91 31.94 -3.59
N GLY A 139 -14.86 32.01 -2.26
CA GLY A 139 -15.08 33.25 -1.52
C GLY A 139 -13.94 34.27 -1.70
N LYS A 140 -12.68 33.80 -1.61
CA LYS A 140 -11.46 34.62 -1.73
C LYS A 140 -11.22 35.16 -3.14
N LEU A 141 -11.61 34.41 -4.18
CA LEU A 141 -11.50 34.83 -5.59
C LEU A 141 -12.28 36.11 -5.93
N LYS A 142 -13.25 36.50 -5.10
CA LYS A 142 -13.98 37.77 -5.26
C LYS A 142 -13.14 38.99 -4.85
N PHE A 143 -12.19 38.80 -3.94
CA PHE A 143 -11.36 39.84 -3.35
C PHE A 143 -9.97 39.88 -3.98
N TYR A 144 -9.48 38.72 -4.44
CA TYR A 144 -8.19 38.62 -5.11
C TYR A 144 -8.27 39.22 -6.53
N ASN A 145 -7.52 40.30 -6.76
CA ASN A 145 -7.65 41.15 -7.94
C ASN A 145 -6.34 41.35 -8.70
N GLU A 146 -5.50 40.32 -8.77
CA GLU A 146 -4.20 40.41 -9.43
C GLU A 146 -4.22 39.86 -10.86
N GLN A 147 -3.35 40.43 -11.69
CA GLN A 147 -3.17 40.01 -13.09
C GLN A 147 -2.53 38.61 -13.20
N THR A 148 -1.79 38.18 -12.18
CA THR A 148 -1.07 36.91 -12.13
C THR A 148 -1.52 36.09 -10.93
N VAL A 149 -1.68 34.78 -11.11
CA VAL A 149 -1.95 33.79 -10.06
C VAL A 149 -1.14 32.52 -10.31
N PHE A 150 -1.01 31.68 -9.28
CA PHE A 150 -0.53 30.31 -9.44
C PHE A 150 -1.68 29.32 -9.51
N PHE A 151 -1.51 28.26 -10.29
CA PHE A 151 -2.26 27.02 -10.18
C PHE A 151 -1.34 25.93 -9.64
N VAL A 152 -1.81 25.20 -8.62
CA VAL A 152 -1.11 24.06 -8.04
C VAL A 152 -1.90 22.80 -8.35
N ALA A 153 -1.20 21.80 -8.91
CA ALA A 153 -1.76 20.51 -9.26
C ALA A 153 -2.33 19.77 -8.03
N PRO A 154 -3.30 18.86 -8.21
CA PRO A 154 -3.82 18.04 -7.11
C PRO A 154 -2.74 17.14 -6.50
N THR A 155 -3.00 16.65 -5.29
CA THR A 155 -2.20 15.57 -4.69
C THR A 155 -2.58 14.20 -5.26
N CYS A 156 -1.83 13.15 -4.88
CA CYS A 156 -2.14 11.77 -5.26
C CYS A 156 -3.53 11.27 -4.80
N ALA A 157 -4.20 11.99 -3.88
CA ALA A 157 -5.54 11.64 -3.39
C ALA A 157 -6.63 11.66 -4.47
N VAL A 158 -6.35 12.26 -5.63
CA VAL A 158 -7.27 12.29 -6.78
C VAL A 158 -7.28 10.97 -7.57
N LEU A 159 -6.33 10.07 -7.32
CA LEU A 159 -6.27 8.79 -8.01
C LEU A 159 -7.54 7.97 -7.76
N PRO A 160 -8.09 7.30 -8.79
CA PRO A 160 -9.30 6.51 -8.65
C PRO A 160 -9.08 5.34 -7.68
N ASP A 161 -10.14 4.93 -6.99
CA ASP A 161 -10.10 3.74 -6.13
C ASP A 161 -10.06 2.43 -6.91
N GLN A 162 -10.48 2.46 -8.19
CA GLN A 162 -10.40 1.32 -9.10
C GLN A 162 -9.20 1.49 -10.03
N THR A 163 -8.30 0.52 -9.99
CA THR A 163 -7.00 0.59 -10.66
C THR A 163 -6.88 -0.41 -11.80
N ALA A 164 -7.98 -1.02 -12.25
CA ALA A 164 -7.99 -2.02 -13.32
C ALA A 164 -7.36 -1.53 -14.65
N LYS A 165 -7.11 -0.24 -14.78
CA LYS A 165 -6.41 0.41 -15.89
C LYS A 165 -5.51 1.51 -15.33
N GLN A 166 -4.40 1.76 -16.01
CA GLN A 166 -3.53 2.90 -15.71
C GLN A 166 -4.31 4.21 -15.74
N PHE A 167 -4.16 5.03 -14.70
CA PHE A 167 -4.77 6.35 -14.64
C PHE A 167 -3.95 7.33 -15.48
N PRO A 168 -4.49 7.88 -16.58
CA PRO A 168 -3.71 8.65 -17.52
C PRO A 168 -3.64 10.13 -17.13
N GLY A 169 -3.67 10.49 -15.84
CA GLY A 169 -3.76 11.90 -15.44
C GLY A 169 -5.12 12.55 -15.70
N GLY A 170 -5.16 13.88 -15.62
CA GLY A 170 -6.39 14.66 -15.78
C GLY A 170 -6.16 16.08 -16.29
N THR A 171 -7.24 16.82 -16.50
CA THR A 171 -7.18 18.23 -16.92
C THR A 171 -8.10 19.11 -16.08
N THR A 172 -7.63 20.33 -15.80
CA THR A 172 -8.38 21.36 -15.08
C THR A 172 -8.50 22.62 -15.94
N LYS A 173 -9.71 23.15 -16.06
CA LYS A 173 -9.98 24.40 -16.79
C LYS A 173 -9.99 25.58 -15.81
N VAL A 174 -9.12 26.54 -16.06
CA VAL A 174 -9.06 27.80 -15.32
C VAL A 174 -9.61 28.91 -16.21
N GLY A 175 -10.40 29.81 -15.63
CA GLY A 175 -10.94 30.97 -16.34
C GLY A 175 -10.67 32.28 -15.63
N VAL A 176 -10.53 33.35 -16.40
CA VAL A 176 -10.45 34.72 -15.90
C VAL A 176 -11.52 35.59 -16.56
N LEU A 177 -12.15 36.44 -15.77
CA LEU A 177 -13.06 37.49 -16.21
C LEU A 177 -12.44 38.84 -15.87
N VAL A 178 -12.21 39.68 -16.88
CA VAL A 178 -11.61 41.00 -16.69
C VAL A 178 -12.68 42.08 -16.82
N LYS A 179 -12.67 43.05 -15.89
CA LYS A 179 -13.55 44.22 -15.89
C LYS A 179 -12.76 45.50 -15.67
N ALA A 180 -13.21 46.60 -16.28
CA ALA A 180 -12.78 47.96 -15.97
C ALA A 180 -13.95 48.69 -15.29
N GLY A 181 -13.84 48.92 -13.99
CA GLY A 181 -14.97 49.36 -13.17
C GLY A 181 -16.19 48.42 -13.29
N ARG A 182 -17.32 48.92 -13.79
CA ARG A 182 -18.54 48.12 -14.02
C ARG A 182 -18.57 47.44 -15.38
N LYS A 183 -17.71 47.83 -16.33
CA LYS A 183 -17.71 47.31 -17.70
C LYS A 183 -16.92 46.00 -17.74
N LYS A 184 -17.56 44.93 -18.24
CA LYS A 184 -16.86 43.70 -18.59
C LYS A 184 -16.03 43.94 -19.86
N LEU A 185 -14.73 43.65 -19.79
CA LEU A 185 -13.82 43.77 -20.92
C LEU A 185 -13.76 42.47 -21.73
N GLY A 186 -13.74 41.32 -21.06
CA GLY A 186 -13.67 40.03 -21.72
C GLY A 186 -13.51 38.88 -20.75
N LYS A 187 -13.42 37.66 -21.30
CA LYS A 187 -13.15 36.43 -20.52
C LYS A 187 -12.21 35.52 -21.31
N ALA A 188 -11.36 34.80 -20.60
CA ALA A 188 -10.47 33.80 -21.18
C ALA A 188 -10.50 32.50 -20.37
N LYS A 189 -10.06 31.41 -20.99
CA LYS A 189 -9.91 30.11 -20.34
C LYS A 189 -8.61 29.44 -20.80
N ALA A 190 -7.94 28.79 -19.87
CA ALA A 190 -6.80 27.91 -20.10
C ALA A 190 -7.14 26.50 -19.61
N THR A 191 -6.53 25.49 -20.23
CA THR A 191 -6.62 24.10 -19.79
C THR A 191 -5.23 23.67 -19.36
N LEU A 192 -5.14 23.12 -18.15
CA LEU A 192 -3.90 22.61 -17.55
C LEU A 192 -4.05 21.10 -17.41
N GLY A 193 -3.12 20.33 -17.97
CA GLY A 193 -3.00 18.90 -17.74
C GLY A 193 -2.12 18.60 -16.52
N TRP A 194 -2.36 17.47 -15.88
CA TRP A 194 -1.56 16.99 -14.76
C TRP A 194 -1.50 15.46 -14.77
N GLY A 195 -0.37 14.89 -14.35
CA GLY A 195 -0.14 13.45 -14.33
C GLY A 195 0.20 12.83 -15.69
N HIS A 196 0.46 13.64 -16.73
CA HIS A 196 0.83 13.16 -18.07
C HIS A 196 2.34 13.05 -18.32
N ASN A 197 3.16 13.81 -17.58
CA ASN A 197 4.60 13.98 -17.85
C ASN A 197 5.51 13.00 -17.08
N GLY A 198 4.93 11.95 -16.51
CA GLY A 198 5.69 10.88 -15.88
C GLY A 198 4.76 9.84 -15.25
N ALA A 199 5.32 8.68 -14.95
CA ALA A 199 4.62 7.60 -14.29
C ALA A 199 5.57 6.86 -13.34
N VAL A 200 5.04 6.45 -12.21
CA VAL A 200 5.59 5.31 -11.46
C VAL A 200 4.80 4.08 -11.89
N LYS A 201 5.44 2.93 -11.93
CA LYS A 201 4.79 1.64 -12.14
C LYS A 201 5.17 0.71 -11.02
N LEU A 202 4.18 0.15 -10.34
CA LEU A 202 4.41 -0.91 -9.38
C LEU A 202 4.33 -2.27 -10.10
N LEU A 203 5.34 -3.11 -9.92
CA LEU A 203 5.45 -4.45 -10.50
C LEU A 203 5.45 -5.48 -9.37
N VAL A 204 5.08 -6.72 -9.68
CA VAL A 204 4.98 -7.82 -8.72
C VAL A 204 5.94 -8.93 -9.12
N LEU A 205 6.72 -9.45 -8.17
CA LEU A 205 7.58 -10.61 -8.40
C LEU A 205 6.73 -11.86 -8.56
N ASP A 206 6.80 -12.47 -9.74
CA ASP A 206 6.09 -13.70 -10.03
C ASP A 206 6.81 -14.93 -9.43
N THR A 207 6.10 -16.05 -9.41
CA THR A 207 6.64 -17.36 -8.99
C THR A 207 7.80 -17.89 -9.84
N ARG A 208 8.17 -17.22 -10.94
CA ARG A 208 9.33 -17.53 -11.80
C ARG A 208 10.51 -16.59 -11.53
N GLY A 209 10.38 -15.67 -10.58
CA GLY A 209 11.40 -14.70 -10.22
C GLY A 209 11.49 -13.50 -11.18
N GLN A 210 10.43 -13.19 -11.92
CA GLN A 210 10.35 -12.03 -12.81
C GLN A 210 9.36 -10.99 -12.28
N PHE A 211 9.74 -9.71 -12.30
CA PHE A 211 8.81 -8.63 -12.00
C PHE A 211 7.87 -8.39 -13.19
N ASP A 212 6.57 -8.41 -12.95
CA ASP A 212 5.54 -8.32 -13.98
C ASP A 212 4.39 -7.39 -13.54
N ASP A 213 3.74 -6.76 -14.50
CA ASP A 213 2.57 -5.89 -14.30
C ASP A 213 1.29 -6.73 -14.32
N GLY A 214 0.51 -6.68 -13.25
CA GLY A 214 -0.78 -7.40 -13.14
C GLY A 214 -1.96 -6.70 -13.82
N LEU A 215 -1.80 -5.44 -14.23
CA LEU A 215 -2.87 -4.64 -14.80
C LEU A 215 -3.45 -5.26 -16.07
N GLY A 216 -4.78 -5.39 -16.11
CA GLY A 216 -5.51 -5.96 -17.25
C GLY A 216 -5.44 -7.49 -17.41
N LYS A 217 -4.70 -8.21 -16.54
CA LYS A 217 -4.66 -9.68 -16.56
C LYS A 217 -5.85 -10.26 -15.80
N ARG A 218 -6.59 -11.18 -16.44
CA ARG A 218 -7.81 -11.80 -15.88
C ARG A 218 -7.60 -12.45 -14.49
N ASN A 219 -6.41 -13.01 -14.25
CA ASN A 219 -6.06 -13.70 -13.02
C ASN A 219 -4.93 -13.00 -12.25
N GLY A 220 -4.54 -11.77 -12.62
CA GLY A 220 -3.40 -11.07 -12.04
C GLY A 220 -2.04 -11.76 -12.32
N VAL A 221 -1.07 -11.53 -11.42
CA VAL A 221 0.26 -12.16 -11.40
C VAL A 221 0.27 -13.23 -10.30
N ASN A 222 0.74 -14.44 -10.60
CA ASN A 222 0.95 -15.48 -9.59
C ASN A 222 2.23 -15.18 -8.80
N THR A 223 2.08 -14.87 -7.51
CA THR A 223 3.16 -14.48 -6.58
C THR A 223 3.27 -15.48 -5.42
N PHE A 224 4.34 -15.35 -4.63
CA PHE A 224 4.51 -16.05 -3.35
C PHE A 224 3.64 -15.42 -2.25
N ALA A 225 3.49 -16.14 -1.13
CA ALA A 225 2.65 -15.69 -0.01
C ALA A 225 3.18 -14.39 0.60
N VAL A 226 4.49 -14.28 0.79
CA VAL A 226 5.18 -12.98 0.93
C VAL A 226 5.45 -12.47 -0.48
N THR A 227 4.81 -11.36 -0.84
CA THR A 227 4.92 -10.77 -2.17
C THR A 227 6.01 -9.70 -2.20
N ALA A 228 6.97 -9.86 -3.10
CA ALA A 228 7.89 -8.79 -3.44
C ALA A 228 7.28 -7.90 -4.52
N LEU A 229 7.25 -6.60 -4.27
CA LEU A 229 6.80 -5.55 -5.16
C LEU A 229 8.01 -4.74 -5.61
N SER A 230 7.95 -4.13 -6.78
CA SER A 230 8.97 -3.17 -7.19
C SER A 230 8.43 -1.92 -7.85
N ALA A 231 9.02 -0.76 -7.57
CA ALA A 231 8.64 0.49 -8.23
C ALA A 231 9.63 0.87 -9.34
N ASP A 232 9.11 1.08 -10.55
CA ASP A 232 9.82 1.63 -11.71
C ASP A 232 9.36 3.07 -11.96
N VAL A 233 10.29 4.03 -12.05
CA VAL A 233 9.99 5.46 -12.16
C VAL A 233 10.43 5.99 -13.52
N THR A 234 9.47 6.51 -14.27
CA THR A 234 9.71 7.11 -15.61
C THR A 234 9.26 8.57 -15.62
N THR A 235 10.17 9.49 -15.98
CA THR A 235 9.88 10.93 -16.10
C THR A 235 10.18 11.43 -17.51
N ALA A 236 9.36 12.35 -18.03
CA ALA A 236 9.62 13.07 -19.27
C ALA A 236 9.46 14.59 -19.06
N PRO A 237 10.28 15.45 -19.69
CA PRO A 237 11.40 15.15 -20.58
C PRO A 237 12.77 15.21 -19.84
N ASN A 238 13.34 14.03 -19.59
CA ASN A 238 14.75 13.71 -19.27
C ASN A 238 15.50 14.38 -18.08
N PRO A 239 16.45 13.66 -17.46
CA PRO A 239 16.63 12.21 -17.52
C PRO A 239 15.82 11.53 -16.41
N SER A 240 15.34 10.31 -16.67
CA SER A 240 15.09 9.37 -15.58
C SER A 240 16.30 9.41 -14.64
N PRO A 241 16.14 9.59 -13.32
CA PRO A 241 17.26 9.30 -12.44
C PRO A 241 17.66 7.83 -12.62
N PRO A 242 18.96 7.46 -12.62
CA PRO A 242 19.42 6.07 -12.63
C PRO A 242 19.05 5.26 -11.36
N GLY A 243 18.07 5.71 -10.58
CA GLY A 243 17.72 5.18 -9.26
C GLY A 243 16.81 3.96 -9.41
N GLY A 244 17.42 2.79 -9.26
CA GLY A 244 16.84 1.49 -9.56
C GLY A 244 15.54 1.15 -8.81
N VAL A 245 14.88 0.17 -9.41
CA VAL A 245 13.87 -0.72 -8.85
C VAL A 245 13.99 -0.82 -7.32
N LYS A 246 13.17 -0.08 -6.57
CA LYS A 246 13.02 -0.29 -5.12
C LYS A 246 12.15 -1.50 -4.91
N ILE A 247 12.63 -2.49 -4.15
CA ILE A 247 11.88 -3.70 -3.83
C ILE A 247 11.25 -3.54 -2.45
N PHE A 248 9.96 -3.84 -2.36
CA PHE A 248 9.20 -3.82 -1.11
C PHE A 248 8.63 -5.21 -0.86
N PHE A 249 8.59 -5.65 0.39
CA PHE A 249 8.02 -6.95 0.74
C PHE A 249 6.71 -6.75 1.51
N PHE A 250 5.66 -7.42 1.04
CA PHE A 250 4.31 -7.33 1.57
C PHE A 250 3.80 -8.71 1.95
N ASP A 251 3.40 -8.90 3.21
CA ASP A 251 2.99 -10.19 3.76
C ASP A 251 1.46 -10.41 3.82
N GLY A 252 0.67 -9.38 3.49
CA GLY A 252 -0.79 -9.42 3.57
C GLY A 252 -1.40 -8.52 4.66
N GLU A 253 -0.61 -8.11 5.66
CA GLU A 253 -1.07 -7.23 6.75
C GLU A 253 -0.24 -5.96 6.86
N SER A 254 1.07 -6.04 6.58
CA SER A 254 1.99 -4.91 6.65
C SER A 254 3.18 -5.04 5.68
N ILE A 255 4.02 -4.01 5.62
CA ILE A 255 5.28 -4.04 4.85
C ILE A 255 6.38 -4.41 5.83
N ASN A 256 6.93 -5.64 5.72
CA ASN A 256 7.94 -6.15 6.68
C ASN A 256 9.36 -5.68 6.37
N SER A 257 9.59 -5.17 5.18
CA SER A 257 10.84 -4.48 4.88
C SER A 257 10.57 -3.47 3.79
N ALA A 258 10.59 -2.21 4.20
CA ALA A 258 11.19 -1.24 3.32
C ALA A 258 12.68 -1.28 3.64
N GLU A 259 13.54 -1.25 2.62
CA GLU A 259 14.62 -0.28 2.69
C GLU A 259 13.95 1.10 2.80
N THR A 260 13.38 1.41 3.98
CA THR A 260 12.98 2.75 4.38
C THR A 260 14.29 3.44 4.68
N ASP A 261 15.00 3.78 3.62
CA ASP A 261 15.56 5.12 3.61
C ASP A 261 14.34 6.03 3.72
N SER A 262 14.06 6.46 4.96
CA SER A 262 13.17 7.59 5.19
C SER A 262 13.54 8.67 4.18
N CYS A 263 12.57 9.39 3.61
CA CYS A 263 12.84 10.50 2.68
C CYS A 263 13.56 11.70 3.35
N ASN A 264 14.35 11.42 4.37
CA ASN A 264 15.11 12.36 5.14
C ASN A 264 16.41 11.70 5.65
N PRO A 265 17.59 12.15 5.22
CA PRO A 265 17.83 13.10 4.13
C PRO A 265 17.56 12.44 2.77
N PHE A 266 17.03 13.20 1.79
CA PHE A 266 16.80 12.71 0.42
C PHE A 266 18.05 11.98 -0.12
N PRO A 267 17.99 10.65 -0.39
CA PRO A 267 19.16 9.91 -0.83
C PRO A 267 19.40 10.16 -2.31
N GLN A 268 20.45 10.95 -2.65
CA GLN A 268 21.20 11.13 -3.92
C GLN A 268 20.46 11.27 -5.28
N PHE A 269 19.19 10.92 -5.36
CA PHE A 269 18.31 10.99 -6.51
C PHE A 269 17.16 11.87 -6.05
N ASN A 270 16.91 12.98 -6.72
CA ASN A 270 15.91 14.00 -6.37
C ASN A 270 14.44 13.47 -6.43
N ALA A 271 14.19 12.18 -6.19
CA ALA A 271 12.91 11.51 -6.07
C ALA A 271 12.99 10.39 -4.99
N CYS A 272 12.10 10.41 -3.99
CA CYS A 272 11.98 9.40 -2.95
C CYS A 272 10.68 8.60 -3.13
N VAL A 273 10.76 7.26 -3.16
CA VAL A 273 9.60 6.39 -3.35
C VAL A 273 9.10 5.87 -2.01
N GLU A 274 7.88 6.21 -1.62
CA GLU A 274 7.19 5.69 -0.45
C GLU A 274 5.97 4.85 -0.87
N LEU A 275 5.74 3.75 -0.16
CA LEU A 275 4.51 2.98 -0.22
C LEU A 275 3.59 3.44 0.91
N ASP A 276 2.37 3.85 0.57
CA ASP A 276 1.31 4.09 1.54
C ASP A 276 0.33 2.91 1.53
N VAL A 277 0.08 2.32 2.71
CA VAL A 277 -0.85 1.20 2.90
C VAL A 277 -2.09 1.74 3.60
N LEU A 278 -3.18 1.85 2.85
CA LEU A 278 -4.49 2.15 3.44
C LEU A 278 -4.97 0.91 4.21
N GLN A 279 -5.12 1.04 5.54
CA GLN A 279 -5.40 -0.08 6.46
C GLN A 279 -6.74 -0.82 6.22
N ALA A 280 -6.69 -2.13 6.51
CA ALA A 280 -7.73 -3.15 6.70
C ALA A 280 -8.72 -3.41 5.55
N GLY A 281 -8.52 -4.55 4.86
CA GLY A 281 -9.35 -5.02 3.76
C GLY A 281 -8.51 -5.38 2.53
N ARG A 282 -9.07 -5.29 1.32
CA ARG A 282 -8.26 -5.27 0.08
C ARG A 282 -7.17 -4.22 0.25
N ALA A 283 -5.91 -4.63 0.37
CA ALA A 283 -4.80 -3.71 0.58
C ALA A 283 -4.54 -2.94 -0.73
N PHE A 284 -4.48 -1.62 -0.64
CA PHE A 284 -4.11 -0.76 -1.76
C PHE A 284 -2.69 -0.23 -1.50
N PRO A 285 -1.63 -0.89 -2.01
CA PRO A 285 -0.34 -0.23 -2.04
C PRO A 285 -0.40 0.93 -3.04
N THR A 286 -0.29 2.15 -2.54
CA THR A 286 -0.07 3.34 -3.36
C THR A 286 1.42 3.63 -3.36
N VAL A 287 2.03 3.77 -4.54
CA VAL A 287 3.42 4.20 -4.66
C VAL A 287 3.45 5.68 -5.01
N GLU A 288 4.12 6.46 -4.20
CA GLU A 288 4.38 7.89 -4.45
C GLU A 288 5.88 8.10 -4.60
N ALA A 289 6.32 8.64 -5.75
CA ALA A 289 7.68 9.16 -5.92
C ALA A 289 7.67 10.68 -5.73
N ARG A 290 8.35 11.16 -4.69
CA ARG A 290 8.38 12.55 -4.22
C ARG A 290 9.68 13.25 -4.59
N PHE A 291 9.60 14.40 -5.26
CA PHE A 291 10.76 15.18 -5.69
C PHE A 291 11.10 16.36 -4.75
N ASP A 292 12.36 16.79 -4.73
CA ASP A 292 12.82 17.88 -3.84
C ASP A 292 12.10 19.22 -4.08
N ASP A 293 11.57 19.44 -5.29
CA ASP A 293 10.83 20.64 -5.66
C ASP A 293 9.38 20.65 -5.13
N GLY A 294 8.94 19.59 -4.46
CA GLY A 294 7.58 19.42 -3.95
C GLY A 294 6.60 18.79 -4.94
N SER A 295 7.07 18.37 -6.12
CA SER A 295 6.28 17.60 -7.08
C SER A 295 6.28 16.10 -6.75
N ALA A 296 5.33 15.37 -7.32
CA ALA A 296 5.18 13.94 -7.12
C ALA A 296 4.73 13.23 -8.40
N LEU A 297 5.14 11.97 -8.53
CA LEU A 297 4.51 10.99 -9.38
C LEU A 297 3.77 9.99 -8.50
N CYS A 298 2.58 9.62 -8.95
CA CYS A 298 1.72 8.74 -8.18
C CYS A 298 1.31 7.58 -9.07
N ASP A 299 1.35 6.38 -8.52
CA ASP A 299 0.63 5.25 -9.06
C ASP A 299 -0.09 4.53 -7.93
N LYS A 300 -1.28 4.05 -8.22
CA LYS A 300 -2.11 3.31 -7.26
C LYS A 300 -2.42 1.98 -7.91
N LEU A 301 -2.01 0.91 -7.27
CA LEU A 301 -2.46 -0.42 -7.62
C LEU A 301 -3.41 -0.93 -6.52
N GLU A 302 -4.54 -1.45 -6.97
CA GLU A 302 -5.34 -2.37 -6.16
C GLU A 302 -4.64 -3.71 -6.31
N VAL A 303 -3.79 -4.04 -5.35
CA VAL A 303 -3.16 -5.34 -5.34
C VAL A 303 -3.98 -6.21 -4.40
N GLN A 304 -4.74 -7.14 -4.97
CA GLN A 304 -5.28 -8.26 -4.20
C GLN A 304 -4.13 -9.25 -3.96
N VAL A 305 -3.16 -8.86 -3.14
CA VAL A 305 -2.15 -9.80 -2.65
C VAL A 305 -2.82 -10.69 -1.63
N GLY A 306 -2.70 -12.01 -1.82
CA GLY A 306 -2.90 -12.97 -0.72
C GLY A 306 -4.27 -13.01 -0.06
N ALA A 307 -5.30 -12.30 -0.56
CA ALA A 307 -6.65 -12.44 -0.05
C ALA A 307 -7.22 -13.75 -0.58
N CYS A 308 -6.89 -14.82 0.12
CA CYS A 308 -7.56 -16.11 0.02
C CYS A 308 -8.31 -16.35 1.34
N SER A 309 -9.34 -17.17 1.29
CA SER A 309 -10.06 -17.58 2.50
C SER A 309 -9.34 -18.78 3.10
N GLY A 310 -8.69 -18.53 4.24
CA GLY A 310 -8.00 -19.55 5.03
C GLY A 310 -8.95 -20.22 6.01
N ASP A 311 -8.84 -21.53 6.13
CA ASP A 311 -9.46 -22.30 7.19
C ASP A 311 -8.57 -23.49 7.53
N VAL A 312 -8.43 -23.76 8.83
CA VAL A 312 -7.53 -24.78 9.36
C VAL A 312 -8.30 -25.63 10.36
N LYS A 313 -7.97 -26.93 10.37
CA LYS A 313 -8.51 -27.85 11.36
C LYS A 313 -7.40 -28.64 12.03
N LEU A 314 -7.39 -28.63 13.35
CA LEU A 314 -6.47 -29.38 14.19
C LEU A 314 -7.11 -30.67 14.72
N GLU A 315 -6.39 -31.78 14.60
CA GLU A 315 -6.82 -33.09 15.09
C GLU A 315 -5.73 -33.70 15.98
N ALA A 316 -6.07 -33.98 17.25
CA ALA A 316 -5.24 -34.77 18.14
C ALA A 316 -5.80 -36.21 18.19
N ILE A 317 -5.02 -37.19 17.73
CA ILE A 317 -5.49 -38.54 17.43
C ILE A 317 -4.70 -39.55 18.30
N PRO A 318 -5.20 -39.91 19.49
CA PRO A 318 -4.59 -40.94 20.32
C PRO A 318 -4.94 -42.35 19.82
N LYS A 319 -3.96 -43.26 19.83
CA LYS A 319 -4.15 -44.68 19.53
C LYS A 319 -3.51 -45.56 20.61
N PRO A 320 -4.28 -46.42 21.31
CA PRO A 320 -5.74 -46.55 21.24
C PRO A 320 -6.44 -45.32 21.85
N LYS A 321 -7.61 -44.94 21.31
CA LYS A 321 -8.43 -43.87 21.89
C LYS A 321 -9.30 -44.44 23.01
N LEU A 322 -8.96 -44.16 24.26
CA LEU A 322 -9.71 -44.61 25.44
C LEU A 322 -10.16 -43.44 26.31
N ALA A 323 -11.31 -43.61 26.98
CA ALA A 323 -11.78 -42.66 27.99
C ALA A 323 -11.05 -42.80 29.34
N THR A 324 -10.43 -43.97 29.57
CA THR A 324 -9.64 -44.27 30.75
C THR A 324 -8.51 -45.23 30.36
N TYR A 325 -7.28 -44.88 30.71
CA TYR A 325 -6.08 -45.70 30.52
C TYR A 325 -5.62 -46.32 31.85
N ASP A 326 -4.98 -47.49 31.76
CA ASP A 326 -4.44 -48.22 32.90
C ASP A 326 -2.92 -48.38 32.76
N PRO A 327 -2.11 -47.66 33.57
CA PRO A 327 -0.65 -47.79 33.53
C PRO A 327 -0.14 -49.21 33.82
N GLY A 328 -0.94 -50.04 34.50
CA GLY A 328 -0.63 -51.44 34.80
C GLY A 328 -0.94 -52.41 33.66
N ASP A 329 -1.67 -51.99 32.63
CA ASP A 329 -2.00 -52.81 31.46
C ASP A 329 -1.10 -52.45 30.27
N PRO A 330 -0.21 -53.35 29.81
CA PRO A 330 0.64 -53.13 28.63
C PRO A 330 -0.09 -52.75 27.34
N ARG A 331 -1.41 -53.00 27.26
CA ARG A 331 -2.23 -52.65 26.09
C ARG A 331 -2.73 -51.21 26.12
N THR A 332 -2.65 -50.54 27.27
CA THR A 332 -3.21 -49.20 27.47
C THR A 332 -2.26 -48.23 28.18
N ASN A 333 -1.07 -48.71 28.56
CA ASN A 333 -0.06 -47.90 29.24
C ASN A 333 0.76 -47.02 28.28
N THR A 334 0.60 -47.22 26.97
CA THR A 334 1.28 -46.45 25.93
C THR A 334 0.26 -45.99 24.89
N VAL A 335 0.38 -44.75 24.44
CA VAL A 335 -0.49 -44.13 23.44
C VAL A 335 0.36 -43.57 22.32
N ASP A 336 0.11 -43.98 21.08
CA ASP A 336 0.65 -43.32 19.91
C ASP A 336 -0.23 -42.10 19.61
N LEU A 337 0.31 -40.90 19.85
CA LEU A 337 -0.36 -39.63 19.64
C LEU A 337 0.10 -39.01 18.32
N THR A 338 -0.85 -38.76 17.42
CA THR A 338 -0.62 -37.96 16.22
C THR A 338 -1.35 -36.62 16.33
N VAL A 339 -0.63 -35.51 16.12
CA VAL A 339 -1.22 -34.17 15.99
C VAL A 339 -1.15 -33.76 14.54
N ARG A 340 -2.33 -33.64 13.92
CA ARG A 340 -2.50 -33.41 12.48
C ARG A 340 -3.14 -32.06 12.23
N VAL A 341 -2.57 -31.31 11.31
CA VAL A 341 -3.14 -30.09 10.76
C VAL A 341 -3.74 -30.39 9.40
N ARG A 342 -4.98 -29.99 9.17
CA ARG A 342 -5.66 -30.09 7.88
C ARG A 342 -5.96 -28.71 7.35
N ASN A 343 -5.76 -28.55 6.05
CA ASN A 343 -6.20 -27.36 5.35
C ASN A 343 -7.64 -27.56 4.88
N THR A 344 -8.57 -26.88 5.55
CA THR A 344 -10.01 -26.90 5.25
C THR A 344 -10.48 -25.65 4.50
N SER A 345 -9.53 -24.83 4.04
CA SER A 345 -9.77 -23.63 3.24
C SER A 345 -10.68 -23.90 2.05
N HIS A 346 -11.61 -22.99 1.81
CA HIS A 346 -12.55 -23.04 0.69
C HIS A 346 -12.79 -21.62 0.17
N SER A 347 -13.29 -21.49 -1.06
CA SER A 347 -13.59 -20.17 -1.62
C SER A 347 -14.75 -19.51 -0.86
N GLN A 348 -14.55 -18.30 -0.34
CA GLN A 348 -15.55 -17.56 0.42
C GLN A 348 -15.41 -16.05 0.16
N GLY A 349 -16.52 -15.32 0.13
CA GLY A 349 -16.50 -13.85 0.02
C GLY A 349 -15.87 -13.30 -1.28
N GLY A 350 -15.84 -14.10 -2.36
CA GLY A 350 -15.16 -13.73 -3.61
C GLY A 350 -13.66 -13.99 -3.61
N LEU A 351 -13.12 -14.60 -2.56
CA LEU A 351 -11.72 -14.98 -2.43
C LEU A 351 -11.53 -16.49 -2.73
N PRO A 352 -10.41 -16.91 -3.36
CA PRO A 352 -10.06 -18.32 -3.55
C PRO A 352 -9.65 -18.99 -2.22
N ALA A 353 -9.54 -20.32 -2.19
CA ALA A 353 -9.04 -21.05 -1.02
C ALA A 353 -7.52 -20.89 -0.83
N CYS A 354 -7.05 -20.86 0.42
CA CYS A 354 -5.62 -20.75 0.74
C CYS A 354 -4.90 -22.08 0.88
N ASN A 355 -3.63 -22.14 0.45
CA ASN A 355 -2.68 -23.06 1.08
C ASN A 355 -2.31 -22.53 2.47
N LEU A 356 -1.97 -23.41 3.42
CA LEU A 356 -1.48 -22.99 4.73
C LEU A 356 0.05 -23.05 4.74
N LEU A 357 0.68 -22.04 5.32
CA LEU A 357 2.11 -22.04 5.61
C LEU A 357 2.32 -22.05 7.12
N LEU A 358 3.00 -23.07 7.63
CA LEU A 358 3.49 -23.14 9.00
C LEU A 358 4.96 -22.77 9.02
N ARG A 359 5.33 -21.88 9.94
CA ARG A 359 6.63 -21.22 9.91
C ARG A 359 6.98 -20.59 11.26
N GLY A 360 8.25 -20.63 11.64
CA GLY A 360 8.79 -19.87 12.78
C GLY A 360 8.37 -20.41 14.15
N ALA A 361 8.21 -19.49 15.10
CA ALA A 361 7.88 -19.78 16.49
C ALA A 361 6.38 -20.08 16.71
N ASN A 362 6.07 -20.82 17.78
CA ASN A 362 4.73 -21.11 18.30
C ASN A 362 3.75 -21.72 17.28
N VAL A 363 4.24 -22.55 16.35
CA VAL A 363 3.38 -23.21 15.36
C VAL A 363 2.37 -24.17 15.98
N LEU A 364 2.66 -24.70 17.17
CA LEU A 364 1.76 -25.57 17.93
C LEU A 364 1.97 -25.32 19.43
N SER A 365 0.90 -25.47 20.22
CA SER A 365 1.00 -25.50 21.68
C SER A 365 0.06 -26.56 22.27
N CYS A 366 0.42 -27.07 23.44
CA CYS A 366 -0.41 -27.97 24.24
C CYS A 366 -0.46 -27.49 25.68
N THR A 367 -1.68 -27.23 26.17
CA THR A 367 -1.93 -27.00 27.60
C THR A 367 -2.58 -28.24 28.19
N GLU A 368 -1.83 -28.94 29.03
CA GLU A 368 -2.24 -30.13 29.78
C GLU A 368 -2.76 -29.70 31.15
N ALA A 369 -4.03 -29.98 31.45
CA ALA A 369 -4.65 -29.73 32.74
C ALA A 369 -4.91 -31.03 33.49
N LEU A 370 -4.26 -31.19 34.64
CA LEU A 370 -4.40 -32.32 35.55
C LEU A 370 -5.35 -31.97 36.70
N LYS A 371 -6.25 -32.89 37.02
CA LYS A 371 -7.07 -32.85 38.24
C LYS A 371 -7.14 -34.21 38.92
N THR A 372 -6.78 -34.25 40.19
CA THR A 372 -6.99 -35.39 41.10
C THR A 372 -7.84 -34.93 42.29
N ARG A 373 -8.05 -35.80 43.30
CA ARG A 373 -8.87 -35.47 44.48
C ARG A 373 -8.31 -34.31 45.31
N GLY A 374 -6.99 -34.12 45.29
CA GLY A 374 -6.30 -33.10 46.11
C GLY A 374 -5.40 -32.14 45.33
N LEU A 375 -5.24 -32.32 44.02
CA LEU A 375 -4.33 -31.51 43.20
C LEU A 375 -5.03 -31.04 41.92
N LYS A 376 -4.78 -29.79 41.56
CA LYS A 376 -4.96 -29.27 40.20
C LYS A 376 -3.63 -28.71 39.76
N ASP A 377 -3.24 -29.05 38.55
CA ASP A 377 -2.01 -28.55 37.97
C ASP A 377 -2.22 -28.32 36.47
N THR A 378 -1.45 -27.42 35.89
CA THR A 378 -1.50 -27.11 34.46
C THR A 378 -0.09 -26.91 33.93
N LYS A 379 0.23 -27.54 32.82
CA LYS A 379 1.50 -27.37 32.10
C LYS A 379 1.20 -26.94 30.67
N THR A 380 1.95 -25.96 30.17
CA THR A 380 1.92 -25.59 28.75
C THR A 380 3.25 -25.95 28.12
N THR A 381 3.18 -26.51 26.92
CA THR A 381 4.35 -26.80 26.08
C THR A 381 4.13 -26.12 24.73
N ASN A 382 5.11 -25.36 24.27
CA ASN A 382 5.09 -24.71 22.97
C ASN A 382 6.02 -25.44 22.01
N PHE A 383 5.70 -25.38 20.73
CA PHE A 383 6.42 -26.06 19.66
C PHE A 383 6.71 -25.08 18.53
N ASP A 384 7.97 -25.08 18.10
CA ASP A 384 8.49 -24.22 17.06
C ASP A 384 8.95 -25.04 15.86
N LEU A 385 8.97 -24.43 14.68
CA LEU A 385 9.81 -24.90 13.58
C LEU A 385 11.20 -24.28 13.71
N ARG A 386 12.18 -24.83 13.00
CA ARG A 386 13.54 -24.29 12.99
C ARG A 386 13.53 -22.87 12.41
N HIS A 387 14.10 -21.92 13.14
CA HIS A 387 14.20 -20.53 12.71
C HIS A 387 15.37 -19.79 13.38
N CYS A 388 15.76 -18.67 12.80
CA CYS A 388 16.65 -17.66 13.38
C CYS A 388 15.83 -16.71 14.24
N SER A 389 16.38 -16.31 15.38
CA SER A 389 15.68 -15.40 16.26
C SER A 389 16.59 -14.65 17.23
N LYS A 390 16.21 -13.41 17.57
CA LYS A 390 16.77 -12.58 18.64
C LYS A 390 16.09 -12.86 19.98
N THR A 391 14.89 -13.44 19.98
CA THR A 391 14.10 -13.81 21.18
C THR A 391 13.51 -15.22 21.08
N THR A 392 12.84 -15.75 22.09
CA THR A 392 12.29 -17.12 22.00
C THR A 392 10.92 -17.20 21.33
N SER A 393 10.40 -16.07 20.84
CA SER A 393 9.05 -15.97 20.30
C SER A 393 8.99 -15.07 19.06
N GLN A 394 10.13 -14.72 18.47
CA GLN A 394 10.15 -13.93 17.24
C GLN A 394 9.63 -14.83 16.11
N PRO A 395 8.52 -14.46 15.43
CA PRO A 395 8.16 -15.14 14.19
C PRO A 395 9.20 -14.83 13.10
N CYS A 396 9.20 -15.61 12.02
CA CYS A 396 9.97 -15.26 10.84
C CYS A 396 9.19 -14.25 10.01
N ASP A 397 9.84 -13.18 9.58
CA ASP A 397 9.22 -12.20 8.69
C ASP A 397 9.59 -12.47 7.22
N THR A 398 10.69 -13.21 6.98
CA THR A 398 11.21 -13.55 5.65
C THR A 398 11.76 -14.98 5.52
N ASP A 399 12.02 -15.43 4.28
CA ASP A 399 12.68 -16.70 3.91
C ASP A 399 14.02 -16.92 4.63
N ALA A 400 14.81 -15.86 4.77
CA ALA A 400 16.09 -15.89 5.45
C ALA A 400 15.93 -16.16 6.96
N ASP A 401 14.92 -15.58 7.61
CA ASP A 401 14.72 -15.68 9.05
C ASP A 401 14.37 -17.09 9.50
N CYS A 402 13.72 -17.91 8.68
CA CYS A 402 13.56 -19.32 9.02
C CYS A 402 14.68 -20.22 8.50
N ALA A 403 15.57 -19.69 7.65
CA ALA A 403 16.67 -20.46 7.11
C ALA A 403 17.93 -20.29 7.98
N CYS A 404 18.24 -21.33 8.74
CA CYS A 404 19.45 -21.38 9.56
C CYS A 404 20.79 -21.48 8.81
N GLY A 405 20.82 -21.11 7.53
CA GLY A 405 22.03 -20.95 6.73
C GLY A 405 22.66 -19.56 6.85
N SER A 406 21.88 -18.54 7.21
CA SER A 406 22.32 -17.14 7.20
C SER A 406 21.48 -16.27 8.15
N CYS A 407 21.45 -16.61 9.44
CA CYS A 407 20.78 -15.75 10.43
C CYS A 407 21.41 -14.35 10.47
N GLU A 408 20.60 -13.34 10.79
CA GLU A 408 21.10 -11.97 10.89
C GLU A 408 22.08 -11.79 12.06
N PHE A 409 22.81 -10.67 12.04
CA PHE A 409 23.66 -10.30 13.15
C PHE A 409 22.85 -10.16 14.45
N GLY A 410 23.25 -10.90 15.48
CA GLY A 410 22.56 -10.93 16.77
C GLY A 410 21.47 -11.99 16.89
N GLU A 411 21.18 -12.75 15.82
CA GLU A 411 20.25 -13.86 15.84
C GLU A 411 20.93 -15.19 16.16
N THR A 412 20.18 -16.06 16.83
CA THR A 412 20.57 -17.44 17.08
C THR A 412 19.65 -18.35 16.28
N CYS A 413 20.22 -19.31 15.55
CA CYS A 413 19.40 -20.35 14.95
C CYS A 413 18.95 -21.37 16.01
N LEU A 414 17.64 -21.48 16.19
CA LEU A 414 16.96 -22.41 17.07
C LEU A 414 16.69 -23.72 16.31
N LYS A 415 17.68 -24.63 16.30
CA LYS A 415 17.56 -25.98 15.70
C LYS A 415 17.07 -27.04 16.68
N THR A 416 17.19 -26.75 17.96
CA THR A 416 16.99 -27.68 19.07
C THR A 416 16.14 -27.01 20.14
N SER A 417 15.43 -27.82 20.92
CA SER A 417 14.61 -27.33 22.04
C SER A 417 15.40 -26.41 22.98
N HIS A 418 14.73 -25.43 23.58
CA HIS A 418 15.35 -24.39 24.41
C HIS A 418 14.36 -23.83 25.45
N CYS A 419 14.87 -23.09 26.43
CA CYS A 419 14.05 -22.39 27.42
C CYS A 419 13.56 -21.03 26.90
N SER A 420 12.41 -20.55 27.37
CA SER A 420 11.73 -19.33 26.90
C SER A 420 12.37 -17.97 27.25
N GLU A 421 13.54 -17.92 27.90
CA GLU A 421 14.25 -16.64 28.16
C GLU A 421 15.73 -16.66 27.73
N LEU A 422 16.35 -17.85 27.57
CA LEU A 422 17.79 -17.98 27.35
C LEU A 422 18.07 -18.76 26.06
N LEU A 423 18.24 -18.04 24.95
CA LEU A 423 18.58 -18.62 23.63
C LEU A 423 19.95 -19.33 23.59
N THR A 424 20.82 -19.07 24.57
CA THR A 424 22.19 -19.62 24.63
C THR A 424 22.29 -20.96 25.36
N LYS A 425 21.20 -21.44 25.97
CA LYS A 425 21.14 -22.75 26.62
C LYS A 425 20.20 -23.68 25.86
N ASN A 426 20.77 -24.34 24.86
CA ASN A 426 20.07 -25.39 24.13
C ASN A 426 19.87 -26.62 25.03
N CYS A 427 18.69 -27.23 24.95
CA CYS A 427 18.51 -28.62 25.33
C CYS A 427 19.21 -29.50 24.29
N ASN A 428 19.81 -30.62 24.70
CA ASN A 428 20.55 -31.48 23.77
C ASN A 428 19.61 -32.24 22.83
N ASN A 429 18.38 -32.52 23.28
CA ASN A 429 17.35 -33.18 22.49
C ASN A 429 15.93 -32.76 22.98
N ASN A 430 14.89 -33.30 22.35
CA ASN A 430 13.50 -33.00 22.70
C ASN A 430 13.05 -33.70 24.00
N GLU A 431 13.64 -34.84 24.35
CA GLU A 431 13.35 -35.61 25.57
C GLU A 431 13.83 -34.88 26.83
N ASP A 432 14.84 -34.01 26.70
CA ASP A 432 15.33 -33.13 27.76
C ASP A 432 14.24 -32.13 28.24
N CYS A 433 13.27 -31.75 27.39
CA CYS A 433 12.11 -30.94 27.79
C CYS A 433 11.09 -31.72 28.63
N ASP A 434 11.12 -33.06 28.57
CA ASP A 434 10.17 -33.94 29.26
C ASP A 434 10.71 -34.43 30.62
N ASN A 435 12.03 -34.35 30.82
CA ASN A 435 12.70 -34.83 32.03
C ASN A 435 12.80 -33.74 33.12
N LYS A 436 12.22 -34.01 34.30
CA LYS A 436 12.43 -33.23 35.55
C LYS A 436 13.31 -33.95 36.58
N GLY A 437 13.90 -35.09 36.24
CA GLY A 437 14.59 -35.98 37.19
C GLY A 437 16.11 -35.97 37.05
N PRO A 438 16.85 -36.39 38.11
CA PRO A 438 18.30 -36.55 38.08
C PRO A 438 18.70 -37.87 37.39
N ASP A 439 18.07 -38.22 36.27
CA ASP A 439 18.44 -39.42 35.50
C ASP A 439 19.78 -39.14 34.77
N PRO A 440 20.88 -39.84 35.11
CA PRO A 440 22.17 -39.64 34.44
C PRO A 440 22.17 -40.11 32.97
N ALA A 441 21.19 -40.93 32.56
CA ALA A 441 21.07 -41.44 31.19
C ALA A 441 20.26 -40.49 30.28
N HIS A 442 19.38 -39.66 30.85
CA HIS A 442 18.60 -38.63 30.14
C HIS A 442 18.56 -37.34 30.99
N PRO A 443 19.63 -36.52 30.95
CA PRO A 443 19.70 -35.32 31.77
C PRO A 443 18.56 -34.36 31.41
N ALA A 444 17.82 -33.87 32.42
CA ALA A 444 16.86 -32.77 32.25
C ALA A 444 17.50 -31.61 31.47
N CYS A 445 16.71 -30.91 30.64
CA CYS A 445 17.22 -29.72 29.95
C CYS A 445 17.86 -28.81 31.00
N PRO A 446 19.17 -28.54 30.89
CA PRO A 446 19.90 -27.94 31.97
C PRO A 446 19.35 -26.54 32.16
N THR A 447 18.60 -26.33 33.26
CA THR A 447 18.28 -25.01 33.83
C THR A 447 17.29 -24.13 33.07
N CYS A 448 16.12 -24.64 32.66
CA CYS A 448 14.99 -23.71 32.58
C CYS A 448 14.64 -23.25 34.01
N LYS A 449 14.55 -21.94 34.26
CA LYS A 449 14.16 -21.41 35.58
C LYS A 449 12.72 -21.86 35.93
N ASP A 450 12.34 -21.76 37.20
CA ASP A 450 10.99 -22.13 37.68
C ASP A 450 9.84 -21.39 36.97
N ASN A 451 10.14 -20.26 36.30
CA ASN A 451 9.21 -19.45 35.51
C ASN A 451 9.40 -19.57 33.98
N GLU A 452 10.33 -20.39 33.50
CA GLU A 452 10.59 -20.59 32.07
C GLU A 452 9.82 -21.80 31.52
N THR A 453 9.31 -21.67 30.30
CA THR A 453 8.63 -22.76 29.58
C THR A 453 9.62 -23.41 28.61
N CYS A 454 9.65 -24.74 28.55
CA CYS A 454 10.44 -25.45 27.54
C CYS A 454 9.73 -25.35 26.19
N ILE A 455 10.45 -24.84 25.19
CA ILE A 455 9.98 -24.72 23.81
C ILE A 455 10.62 -25.86 23.03
N ARG A 456 9.77 -26.68 22.40
CA ARG A 456 10.20 -27.84 21.63
C ARG A 456 10.38 -27.47 20.17
N VAL A 457 11.60 -27.57 19.64
CA VAL A 457 11.81 -27.40 18.20
C VAL A 457 11.51 -28.73 17.48
N LEU A 458 10.49 -28.72 16.62
CA LEU A 458 10.10 -29.89 15.86
C LEU A 458 11.19 -30.26 14.84
N ASN A 459 11.46 -31.55 14.71
CA ASN A 459 12.42 -32.06 13.72
C ASN A 459 11.78 -32.14 12.32
N LEU A 460 11.35 -30.98 11.83
CA LEU A 460 10.69 -30.79 10.54
C LEU A 460 11.50 -29.77 9.71
N PRO A 461 11.19 -29.61 8.41
CA PRO A 461 11.68 -28.47 7.65
C PRO A 461 11.32 -27.14 8.34
N SER A 462 12.08 -26.09 8.05
CA SER A 462 11.85 -24.74 8.58
C SER A 462 10.49 -24.15 8.16
N GLU A 463 9.93 -24.68 7.08
CA GLU A 463 8.63 -24.31 6.54
C GLU A 463 7.85 -25.55 6.11
N VAL A 464 6.55 -25.54 6.39
CA VAL A 464 5.63 -26.59 5.95
C VAL A 464 4.46 -25.97 5.22
N VAL A 465 4.34 -26.30 3.94
CA VAL A 465 3.19 -25.91 3.10
C VAL A 465 2.16 -27.03 3.09
N ILE A 466 0.93 -26.73 3.50
CA ILE A 466 -0.20 -27.65 3.45
C ILE A 466 -1.16 -27.21 2.33
N PRO A 467 -1.23 -27.95 1.21
CA PRO A 467 -2.09 -27.57 0.09
C PRO A 467 -3.57 -27.62 0.47
N VAL A 468 -4.43 -26.90 -0.24
CA VAL A 468 -5.91 -26.94 -0.07
C VAL A 468 -6.41 -28.39 -0.06
N GLY A 469 -7.18 -28.77 0.97
CA GLY A 469 -7.68 -30.14 1.17
C GLY A 469 -6.63 -31.16 1.65
N GLY A 470 -5.37 -30.75 1.77
CA GLY A 470 -4.27 -31.55 2.28
C GLY A 470 -4.20 -31.59 3.80
N PHE A 471 -3.21 -32.34 4.31
CA PHE A 471 -2.92 -32.43 5.73
C PHE A 471 -1.43 -32.65 5.97
N PHE A 472 -0.97 -32.35 7.18
CA PHE A 472 0.38 -32.61 7.65
C PHE A 472 0.36 -33.07 9.11
N ASP A 473 1.15 -34.08 9.44
CA ASP A 473 1.32 -34.58 10.81
C ASP A 473 2.49 -33.84 11.46
N LEU A 474 2.19 -32.82 12.27
CA LEU A 474 3.21 -32.01 12.94
C LEU A 474 3.94 -32.78 14.04
N LEU A 475 3.21 -33.67 14.72
CA LEU A 475 3.73 -34.47 15.82
C LEU A 475 3.23 -35.90 15.67
N THR A 476 4.13 -36.87 15.80
CA THR A 476 3.77 -38.28 15.97
C THR A 476 4.71 -38.87 17.00
N GLU A 477 4.18 -39.16 18.19
CA GLU A 477 4.97 -39.59 19.34
C GLU A 477 4.30 -40.74 20.09
N GLN A 478 5.14 -41.59 20.67
CA GLN A 478 4.70 -42.66 21.54
C GLN A 478 4.81 -42.20 23.00
N VAL A 479 3.67 -41.99 23.65
CA VAL A 479 3.57 -41.44 25.00
C VAL A 479 3.28 -42.55 25.99
N ARG A 480 4.19 -42.78 26.94
CA ARG A 480 3.96 -43.72 28.04
C ARG A 480 3.23 -43.03 29.18
N LEU A 481 2.03 -43.51 29.48
CA LEU A 481 1.19 -42.97 30.54
C LEU A 481 1.63 -43.47 31.91
N ARG A 482 1.74 -42.54 32.86
CA ARG A 482 2.06 -42.84 34.26
C ARG A 482 1.16 -42.03 35.18
N ASN A 483 0.63 -42.68 36.20
CA ASN A 483 -0.03 -42.01 37.32
C ASN A 483 0.65 -42.44 38.61
N VAL A 484 1.31 -41.49 39.27
CA VAL A 484 2.00 -41.73 40.55
C VAL A 484 1.08 -41.53 41.75
N PHE A 485 -0.15 -41.04 41.52
CA PHE A 485 -1.14 -40.88 42.57
C PHE A 485 -1.98 -42.15 42.72
N PRO A 486 -2.49 -42.43 43.94
CA PRO A 486 -3.41 -43.55 44.16
C PRO A 486 -4.81 -43.28 43.57
N ASP A 487 -5.18 -42.01 43.41
CA ASP A 487 -6.46 -41.61 42.85
C ASP A 487 -6.41 -41.53 41.31
N ILE A 488 -7.57 -41.64 40.67
CA ILE A 488 -7.71 -41.42 39.22
C ILE A 488 -7.35 -39.98 38.89
N ALA A 489 -6.45 -39.80 37.92
CA ALA A 489 -6.13 -38.52 37.32
C ALA A 489 -7.09 -38.22 36.17
N GLN A 490 -7.70 -37.05 36.17
CA GLN A 490 -8.45 -36.51 35.04
C GLN A 490 -7.52 -35.56 34.28
N ILE A 491 -7.34 -35.81 32.98
CA ILE A 491 -6.49 -35.04 32.10
C ILE A 491 -7.35 -34.35 31.04
N THR A 492 -7.05 -33.08 30.77
CA THR A 492 -7.56 -32.35 29.62
C THR A 492 -6.40 -31.70 28.88
N ASP A 493 -6.11 -32.17 27.68
CA ASP A 493 -5.08 -31.59 26.82
C ASP A 493 -5.78 -30.70 25.80
N THR A 494 -5.42 -29.41 25.80
CA THR A 494 -5.89 -28.44 24.81
C THR A 494 -4.75 -28.17 23.85
N TRP A 495 -4.90 -28.60 22.60
CA TRP A 495 -3.95 -28.37 21.53
C TRP A 495 -4.39 -27.17 20.72
N LYS A 496 -3.47 -26.30 20.33
CA LYS A 496 -3.72 -25.15 19.46
C LYS A 496 -2.66 -25.06 18.40
N VAL A 497 -3.07 -24.80 17.16
CA VAL A 497 -2.18 -24.53 16.02
C VAL A 497 -2.35 -23.08 15.61
N ASP A 498 -1.24 -22.42 15.33
CA ASP A 498 -1.21 -21.07 14.77
C ASP A 498 -0.55 -21.15 13.39
N VAL A 499 -1.31 -20.78 12.36
CA VAL A 499 -0.83 -20.78 10.98
C VAL A 499 -0.20 -19.43 10.68
N PHE A 500 1.03 -19.43 10.17
CA PHE A 500 1.72 -18.20 9.81
C PHE A 500 1.00 -17.48 8.67
N LEU A 501 0.68 -18.14 7.56
CA LEU A 501 -0.17 -17.56 6.51
C LEU A 501 -1.35 -18.49 6.19
N PRO A 502 -2.61 -18.00 6.21
CA PRO A 502 -3.03 -16.59 6.32
C PRO A 502 -3.46 -16.17 7.76
N HIS A 503 -2.64 -16.41 8.80
CA HIS A 503 -2.95 -16.04 10.19
C HIS A 503 -4.25 -16.65 10.76
N VAL A 504 -4.55 -17.90 10.40
CA VAL A 504 -5.68 -18.65 10.99
C VAL A 504 -5.20 -19.58 12.11
N SER A 505 -6.08 -19.88 13.05
CA SER A 505 -5.80 -20.80 14.15
C SER A 505 -6.98 -21.72 14.39
N ASP A 506 -6.71 -22.88 14.99
CA ASP A 506 -7.73 -23.81 15.48
C ASP A 506 -7.24 -24.47 16.77
N ASP A 507 -8.20 -24.93 17.58
CA ASP A 507 -7.93 -25.65 18.82
C ASP A 507 -8.75 -26.93 18.95
N THR A 508 -8.17 -27.93 19.61
CA THR A 508 -8.85 -29.20 19.86
C THR A 508 -8.52 -29.73 21.25
N LYS A 509 -9.46 -30.50 21.83
CA LYS A 509 -9.38 -30.97 23.22
C LYS A 509 -9.46 -32.48 23.31
N LEU A 510 -8.51 -33.07 24.03
CA LEU A 510 -8.55 -34.46 24.47
C LEU A 510 -8.88 -34.51 25.95
N LYS A 511 -9.87 -35.33 26.32
CA LYS A 511 -10.24 -35.58 27.72
C LYS A 511 -10.17 -37.06 27.99
N TYR A 512 -9.39 -37.44 28.99
CA TYR A 512 -9.22 -38.83 29.39
C TYR A 512 -8.89 -38.94 30.88
N ARG A 513 -8.86 -40.18 31.35
CA ARG A 513 -8.52 -40.52 32.73
C ARG A 513 -7.35 -41.49 32.76
N ILE A 514 -6.52 -41.41 33.79
CA ILE A 514 -5.47 -42.40 34.04
C ILE A 514 -5.73 -43.02 35.41
N ARG A 515 -5.85 -44.36 35.46
CA ARG A 515 -6.03 -45.08 36.74
C ARG A 515 -4.86 -44.83 37.68
N GLY A 516 -5.14 -44.78 38.97
CA GLY A 516 -4.10 -44.68 39.99
C GLY A 516 -3.28 -45.96 40.06
N ALA A 517 -2.05 -45.85 40.56
CA ALA A 517 -1.24 -47.03 40.83
C ALA A 517 -1.88 -47.86 41.96
N PRO A 518 -1.93 -49.21 41.84
CA PRO A 518 -2.26 -50.06 42.97
C PRO A 518 -1.30 -49.77 44.14
N ARG A 519 -1.84 -49.74 45.35
CA ARG A 519 -1.04 -49.58 46.58
C ARG A 519 -0.13 -50.77 46.82
#